data_AF-A0A7L3N355-F1
#
_entry.id   AF-A0A7L3N355-F1
#
_cell.length_a   1.000
_cell.length_b   1.000
_cell.length_c   1.000
_cell.angle_alpha   90.00
_cell.angle_beta   90.00
_cell.angle_gamma   90.00
#
_symmetry.space_group_name_H-M   'P 1'
#
loop_
_entity.id
_entity.type
_entity.pdbx_description
1 polymer ?
#
loop_
_entity_poly.entity_id
_entity_poly.type
_entity_poly.pdbx_seq_one_letter_code
_entity_poly.pdbx_strand_id
1 'polypeptide(L)' 'MAEECKPDILSAFPLLQAFKGRISNIPTIKKFLQPGSQRKPPADEKFIAVVRKIFNI' A
#
# COMPACT_ATOMS: atom_id res chain seq x y z
N MET A 1 -0.35 -1.51 -0.68
CA MET A 1 -0.68 -2.48 -1.74
C MET A 1 -2.14 -2.28 -2.07
N ALA A 2 -2.55 -2.40 -3.33
CA ALA A 2 -3.95 -2.22 -3.72
C ALA A 2 -4.90 -3.14 -2.93
N GLU A 3 -4.45 -4.37 -2.66
CA GLU A 3 -5.21 -5.36 -1.87
C GLU A 3 -5.38 -5.00 -0.38
N GLU A 4 -4.61 -4.04 0.15
CA GLU A 4 -4.83 -3.52 1.51
C GLU A 4 -6.08 -2.61 1.57
N CYS A 5 -6.47 -2.02 0.44
CA CYS A 5 -7.70 -1.24 0.34
C CYS A 5 -8.90 -2.11 -0.09
N LYS A 6 -8.66 -3.09 -0.98
CA LYS A 6 -9.69 -3.99 -1.50
C LYS A 6 -9.08 -5.36 -1.84
N PRO A 7 -9.29 -6.41 -1.03
CA PRO A 7 -8.53 -7.66 -1.11
C PRO A 7 -8.77 -8.45 -2.41
N ASP A 8 -9.94 -8.30 -3.02
CA ASP A 8 -10.37 -9.02 -4.23
C ASP A 8 -9.99 -8.32 -5.54
N ILE A 9 -9.32 -7.14 -5.49
CA ILE A 9 -9.08 -6.30 -6.67
C ILE A 9 -8.23 -6.98 -7.76
N LEU A 10 -7.34 -7.90 -7.37
CA LEU A 10 -6.50 -8.65 -8.32
C LEU A 10 -7.01 -10.06 -8.61
N SER A 11 -8.16 -10.46 -8.05
CA SER A 11 -8.69 -11.84 -8.16
C SER A 11 -8.84 -12.32 -9.61
N ALA A 12 -9.30 -11.44 -10.51
CA ALA A 12 -9.49 -11.73 -11.93
C ALA A 12 -8.19 -11.68 -12.78
N PHE A 13 -7.04 -11.32 -12.19
CA PHE A 13 -5.81 -11.04 -12.91
C PHE A 13 -4.64 -11.91 -12.42
N PRO A 14 -4.57 -13.20 -12.81
CA PRO A 14 -3.58 -14.14 -12.29
C PRO A 14 -2.12 -13.73 -12.59
N LEU A 15 -1.85 -13.11 -13.75
CA LEU A 15 -0.52 -12.62 -14.09
C LEU A 15 -0.08 -11.45 -13.19
N LEU A 16 -1.01 -10.59 -12.78
CA LEU A 16 -0.72 -9.48 -11.85
C LEU A 16 -0.47 -9.99 -10.43
N GLN A 17 -1.19 -11.02 -9.99
CA GLN A 17 -0.92 -11.68 -8.71
C GLN A 17 0.49 -12.31 -8.68
N ALA A 18 0.84 -13.05 -9.74
CA ALA A 18 2.16 -13.66 -9.86
C ALA A 18 3.28 -12.60 -9.91
N PHE A 19 3.05 -11.51 -10.66
CA PHE A 19 3.95 -10.36 -10.69
C PHE A 19 4.13 -9.73 -9.30
N LYS A 20 3.03 -9.42 -8.60
CA LYS A 20 3.06 -8.90 -7.22
C LYS A 20 3.87 -9.80 -6.31
N GLY A 21 3.66 -11.11 -6.37
CA GLY A 21 4.41 -12.09 -5.57
C GLY A 21 5.91 -12.03 -5.83
N ARG A 22 6.33 -12.01 -7.10
CA ARG A 22 7.75 -11.88 -7.48
C ARG A 22 8.38 -10.57 -6.98
N ILE A 23 7.71 -9.44 -7.20
CA ILE A 23 8.22 -8.11 -6.81
C ILE A 23 8.30 -7.98 -5.28
N SER A 24 7.30 -8.47 -4.55
CA SER A 24 7.27 -8.39 -3.08
C SER A 24 8.38 -9.20 -2.42
N ASN A 25 8.95 -10.19 -3.12
CA ASN A 25 10.03 -11.03 -2.63
C ASN A 25 11.44 -10.46 -2.87
N ILE A 26 11.58 -9.38 -3.65
CA ILE A 26 12.88 -8.71 -3.85
C ILE A 26 13.37 -8.21 -2.48
N PRO A 27 14.62 -8.47 -2.04
CA PRO A 27 15.06 -8.24 -0.67
C PRO A 27 14.80 -6.83 -0.12
N THR A 28 15.06 -5.80 -0.94
CA THR A 28 14.84 -4.39 -0.57
C THR A 28 13.35 -4.07 -0.43
N ILE A 29 12.52 -4.58 -1.33
CA ILE A 29 11.06 -4.41 -1.29
C ILE A 29 10.49 -5.19 -0.10
N LYS A 30 10.90 -6.44 0.08
CA LYS A 30 10.49 -7.27 1.22
C LYS A 30 10.79 -6.57 2.54
N LYS A 31 12.00 -6.00 2.69
CA LYS A 31 12.39 -5.20 3.87
C LYS A 31 11.50 -3.96 4.04
N PHE A 32 11.18 -3.26 2.94
CA PHE A 32 10.28 -2.11 2.96
C PHE A 32 8.82 -2.48 3.28
N LEU A 33 8.39 -3.71 3.00
CA LEU A 33 7.04 -4.19 3.32
C LEU A 33 6.90 -4.70 4.76
N GLN A 34 8.00 -4.94 5.48
CA GLN A 34 7.96 -5.36 6.87
C GLN A 34 7.47 -4.25 7.82
N PRO A 35 6.89 -4.61 8.99
CA PRO A 35 6.61 -3.68 10.06
C PRO A 35 7.87 -2.90 10.49
N GLY A 36 7.71 -1.63 10.87
CA GLY A 36 8.81 -0.75 11.28
C GLY A 36 9.60 -0.13 10.12
N SER A 37 9.27 -0.46 8.87
CA SER A 37 9.73 0.30 7.72
C SER A 37 9.12 1.72 7.70
N GLN A 38 9.69 2.61 6.88
CA GLN A 38 9.15 3.95 6.67
C GLN A 38 7.87 3.97 5.82
N ARG A 39 7.35 2.79 5.44
CA ARG A 39 6.15 2.65 4.65
C ARG A 39 4.96 3.26 5.39
N LYS A 40 4.34 4.27 4.77
CA LYS A 40 3.17 4.94 5.35
C LYS A 40 1.92 4.05 5.22
N PRO A 41 1.05 4.05 6.25
CA PRO A 41 -0.25 3.39 6.16
C PRO A 41 -1.17 4.10 5.16
N PRO A 42 -2.28 3.47 4.75
CA PRO A 42 -3.36 4.15 4.04
C PRO A 42 -3.83 5.39 4.81
N ALA A 43 -4.22 6.44 4.08
CA ALA A 43 -4.72 7.67 4.69
C ALA A 43 -6.01 7.40 5.47
N ASP A 44 -6.04 7.80 6.74
CA ASP A 44 -7.24 7.80 7.57
C ASP A 44 -7.90 9.18 7.57
N GLU A 45 -9.11 9.27 8.11
CA GLU A 45 -9.87 10.53 8.19
C GLU A 45 -9.10 11.62 8.95
N LYS A 46 -8.31 11.23 9.97
CA LYS A 46 -7.49 12.15 10.75
C LYS A 46 -6.38 12.76 9.89
N PHE A 47 -5.68 11.93 9.13
CA PHE A 47 -4.66 12.40 8.19
C PHE A 47 -5.27 13.34 7.14
N ILE A 48 -6.44 13.00 6.60
CA ILE A 48 -7.15 13.85 5.63
C ILE A 48 -7.53 15.20 6.25
N ALA A 49 -8.04 15.22 7.48
CA ALA A 49 -8.36 16.47 8.18
C ALA A 49 -7.13 17.36 8.42
N VAL A 50 -5.98 16.75 8.77
CA VAL A 50 -4.71 17.48 8.92
C VAL A 50 -4.26 18.06 7.58
N VAL A 51 -4.32 17.27 6.50
CA VAL A 51 -3.98 17.74 5.14
C VAL A 51 -4.86 18.93 4.74
N ARG A 52 -6.19 18.82 4.90
CA ARG A 52 -7.14 19.91 4.63
C ARG A 52 -6.80 21.20 5.37
N LYS A 53 -6.48 21.09 6.67
CA LYS A 53 -6.06 22.23 7.49
C LYS A 53 -4.74 22.85 7.03
N ILE A 54 -3.76 22.04 6.63
CA ILE A 54 -2.44 22.54 6.19
C ILE A 54 -2.54 23.25 4.85
N PHE A 55 -3.29 22.68 3.90
CA PHE A 55 -3.38 23.20 2.54
C PHE A 55 -4.54 24.20 2.34
N ASN A 56 -5.33 24.49 3.39
CA ASN A 56 -6.52 25.35 3.35
C ASN A 56 -7.55 24.91 2.27
N ILE A 57 -7.90 23.63 2.27
CA ILE A 57 -8.87 22.99 1.35
C ILE A 57 -10.05 22.39 2.13
#